data_AF-A0A662UP48-F1
#
_entry.id   AF-A0A662UP48-F1
#
_cell.length_a   1.000
_cell.length_b   1.000
_cell.length_c   1.000
_cell.angle_alpha   90.00
_cell.angle_beta   90.00
_cell.angle_gamma   90.00
#
_symmetry.space_group_name_H-M   'P 1'
#
loop_
_entity.id
_entity.type
_entity.pdbx_description
1 polymer ?
#
loop_
_entity_poly.entity_id
_entity_poly.type
_entity_poly.pdbx_seq_one_letter_code
_entity_poly.pdbx_strand_id
1 'polypeptide(L)' 'MANENNVKGRSVVISFKINVASLKRIDMLVRKGYFKNKSDLIRLAIESKVAKEKTAGLQ' A
#
# COMPACT_ATOMS: atom_id res chain seq x y z
N MET A 1 9.97 28.44 19.91
CA MET A 1 10.87 27.45 19.30
C MET A 1 10.36 26.05 19.58
N ALA A 2 9.69 25.44 18.61
CA ALA A 2 9.48 23.99 18.53
C ALA A 2 9.48 23.64 17.04
N ASN A 3 10.45 22.85 16.62
CA ASN A 3 10.71 22.51 15.23
C ASN A 3 9.72 21.42 14.78
N GLU A 4 8.64 21.82 14.10
CA GLU A 4 7.68 20.92 13.43
C GLU A 4 8.32 20.24 12.21
N ASN A 5 9.37 19.43 12.39
CA ASN A 5 9.95 18.63 11.31
C ASN A 5 10.69 17.42 11.86
N ASN A 6 9.98 16.44 12.44
CA ASN A 6 10.56 15.11 12.63
C ASN A 6 9.54 13.96 12.68
N VAL A 7 8.59 13.91 11.74
CA VAL A 7 8.04 12.61 11.33
C VAL A 7 8.99 12.04 10.26
N LYS A 8 10.25 11.76 10.64
CA LYS A 8 11.10 10.88 9.82
C LYS A 8 10.46 9.49 9.88
N GLY A 9 9.61 9.25 8.88
CA GLY A 9 8.68 8.14 8.81
C GLY A 9 9.37 6.81 9.08
N ARG A 10 8.95 6.14 10.15
CA ARG A 10 9.30 4.75 10.40
C ARG A 10 8.72 3.93 9.25
N SER A 11 9.58 3.44 8.36
CA SER A 11 9.19 2.45 7.36
C SER A 11 9.37 1.06 7.96
N VAL A 12 8.36 0.20 7.77
CA VAL A 12 8.41 -1.20 8.19
C VAL A 12 8.29 -2.06 6.94
N VAL A 13 9.14 -3.08 6.84
CA VAL A 13 9.09 -4.07 5.76
C VAL A 13 8.37 -5.30 6.28
N ILE A 14 7.33 -5.73 5.57
CA ILE A 14 6.58 -6.94 5.89
C ILE A 14 6.75 -7.97 4.78
N SER A 15 6.88 -9.23 5.17
CA SER A 15 6.84 -10.38 4.26
C SER A 15 5.55 -11.14 4.50
N PHE A 16 4.85 -11.50 3.42
CA PHE A 16 3.58 -12.22 3.51
C PHE A 16 3.44 -13.20 2.36
N LYS A 17 2.66 -14.26 2.57
CA LYS A 17 2.33 -15.24 1.53
C LYS A 17 1.11 -14.76 0.75
N ILE A 18 1.15 -14.90 -0.57
CA ILE A 18 0.01 -14.70 -1.47
C ILE A 18 -0.09 -15.85 -2.45
N ASN A 19 -1.31 -16.07 -2.97
CA ASN A 19 -1.48 -17.03 -4.04
C ASN A 19 -0.80 -16.54 -5.34
N VAL A 20 -0.41 -17.49 -6.19
CA VAL A 20 0.33 -17.21 -7.43
C VAL A 20 -0.51 -16.40 -8.42
N ALA A 21 -1.83 -16.60 -8.44
CA ALA A 21 -2.73 -15.87 -9.34
C ALA A 21 -2.74 -14.36 -9.05
N SER A 22 -2.81 -13.98 -7.77
CA SER A 22 -2.74 -12.59 -7.32
C SER A 22 -1.37 -11.98 -7.62
N LEU A 23 -0.28 -12.73 -7.38
CA LEU A 23 1.07 -12.26 -7.73
C LEU A 23 1.18 -11.95 -9.24
N LYS A 24 0.68 -12.83 -10.10
CA LYS A 24 0.68 -12.62 -11.57
C LYS A 24 -0.11 -11.38 -11.97
N ARG A 25 -1.25 -11.11 -11.32
CA ARG A 25 -2.04 -9.89 -11.58
C ARG A 25 -1.28 -8.62 -11.16
N ILE A 26 -0.63 -8.65 -10.00
CA ILE A 26 0.23 -7.55 -9.52
C ILE A 26 1.37 -7.31 -10.52
N ASP A 27 2.07 -8.38 -10.92
CA ASP A 27 3.16 -8.31 -11.90
C ASP A 27 2.70 -7.69 -13.23
N MET A 28 1.54 -8.11 -13.74
CA MET A 28 0.98 -7.56 -14.98
C MET A 28 0.74 -6.05 -14.86
N LEU A 29 0.16 -5.58 -13.75
CA LEU A 29 -0.14 -4.16 -13.56
C LEU A 29 1.13 -3.30 -13.45
N VAL A 30 2.16 -3.80 -12.78
CA VAL A 30 3.47 -3.15 -12.72
C VAL A 30 4.12 -3.12 -14.11
N ARG A 31 4.08 -4.24 -14.86
CA ARG A 31 4.64 -4.30 -16.22
C ARG A 31 3.95 -3.36 -17.21
N LYS A 32 2.65 -3.12 -17.04
CA LYS A 32 1.89 -2.15 -17.85
C LYS A 32 2.20 -0.68 -17.50
N GLY A 33 3.01 -0.43 -16.48
CA GLY A 33 3.42 0.92 -16.09
C GLY A 33 2.42 1.68 -15.21
N TYR A 34 1.35 1.03 -14.73
CA TYR A 34 0.37 1.67 -13.84
C TYR A 34 0.97 1.97 -12.46
N PHE A 35 1.99 1.22 -12.03
CA PHE A 35 2.63 1.37 -10.73
C PHE A 35 4.15 1.20 -10.86
N LYS A 36 4.91 1.93 -10.05
CA LYS A 36 6.38 1.92 -10.09
C LYS A 36 6.95 0.55 -9.75
N ASN A 37 6.35 -0.15 -8.79
CA ASN A 37 6.75 -1.48 -8.33
C ASN A 37 5.60 -2.17 -7.57
N LYS A 38 5.82 -3.42 -7.16
CA LYS A 38 4.85 -4.22 -6.41
C LYS A 38 4.44 -3.56 -5.09
N SER A 39 5.41 -3.06 -4.33
CA SER A 39 5.17 -2.47 -3.01
C SER A 39 4.36 -1.17 -3.11
N ASP A 40 4.50 -0.43 -4.20
CA ASP A 40 3.72 0.75 -4.53
C ASP A 40 2.23 0.44 -4.70
N LEU A 41 1.94 -0.56 -5.54
CA LEU A 41 0.58 -1.08 -5.73
C LEU A 41 -0.01 -1.56 -4.40
N ILE A 42 0.74 -2.38 -3.64
CA ILE A 42 0.26 -2.94 -2.38
C ILE A 42 -0.04 -1.84 -1.34
N ARG A 43 0.81 -0.81 -1.24
CA ARG A 43 0.55 0.34 -0.35
C ARG A 43 -0.76 1.03 -0.69
N LEU A 44 -0.98 1.38 -1.96
CA LEU A 44 -2.20 2.04 -2.41
C LEU A 44 -3.45 1.16 -2.18
N ALA A 45 -3.33 -0.15 -2.39
CA ALA A 45 -4.43 -1.08 -2.14
C ALA A 45 -4.80 -1.14 -0.65
N ILE A 46 -3.80 -1.18 0.24
CA ILE A 46 -4.01 -1.16 1.70
C ILE A 46 -4.65 0.17 2.12
N GLU A 47 -4.11 1.30 1.68
CA GLU A 47 -4.64 2.64 1.98
C GLU A 47 -6.09 2.78 1.52
N SER A 48 -6.41 2.34 0.30
CA SER A 48 -7.77 2.35 -0.23
C SER A 48 -8.73 1.49 0.61
N LYS A 49 -8.29 0.30 1.05
CA LYS A 49 -9.10 -0.60 1.87
C LYS A 49 -9.35 -0.01 3.27
N VAL A 50 -8.31 0.50 3.92
CA VAL A 50 -8.41 1.14 5.24
C VAL A 50 -9.31 2.37 5.18
N ALA A 51 -9.19 3.20 4.14
CA ALA A 51 -10.05 4.37 3.96
C ALA A 51 -11.53 3.97 3.83
N LYS A 52 -11.83 2.93 3.03
CA LYS A 52 -13.20 2.39 2.88
C LYS A 52 -13.79 1.87 4.19
N GLU A 53 -12.98 1.19 5.00
CA GLU A 53 -13.44 0.67 6.31
C GLU A 53 -13.69 1.79 7.31
N LYS A 54 -12.84 2.83 7.34
CA LYS A 54 -13.07 4.02 8.17
C LYS A 54 -14.39 4.71 7.83
N THR A 55 -14.72 4.82 6.54
CA THR A 55 -15.99 5.41 6.10
C THR A 55 -17.20 4.52 6.34
N ALA A 56 -17.01 3.19 6.40
CA ALA A 56 -18.09 2.24 6.65
C ALA A 56 -18.45 2.09 8.13
N GLY A 57 -17.51 2.38 9.06
CA GLY A 57 -17.75 2.38 10.50
C GLY A 57 -18.29 3.70 11.08
N LEU A 58 -18.69 4.64 10.22
CA LEU A 58 -19.33 5.91 10.57
C LEU A 58 -20.85 5.88 10.33
N GLN A 59 -21.44 4.68 10.26
CA GLN A 59 -22.89 4.44 10.28
C GLN A 59 -23.30 3.76 11.57
#